data_AF-A0A2I3N3F4-F1
#
_entry.id   AF-A0A2I3N3F4-F1
#
_cell.length_a   1.000
_cell.length_b   1.000
_cell.length_c   1.000
_cell.angle_alpha   90.00
_cell.angle_beta   90.00
_cell.angle_gamma   90.00
#
_symmetry.space_group_name_H-M   'P 1'
#
loop_
_entity.id
_entity.type
_entity.pdbx_description
1 polymer ?
#
loop_
_entity_poly.entity_id
_entity_poly.type
_entity_poly.pdbx_seq_one_letter_code
_entity_poly.pdbx_strand_id
1 'polypeptide(L)'
;MSGKDRIEIFPSPMAQTIMKARLKGAQTGRNLLKKKSDALTLRFRQILKKIIETKMLMGEVMREAAFSLAEAKFTAGDFSTTCYPTPFTSVLHVLCLPSILGNTS
;
A
#
# COMPACT_ATOMS: atom_id res chain seq x y z
N MET A 1 0.60 3.52 -41.84
CA MET A 1 -0.11 2.44 -41.10
C MET A 1 0.67 1.17 -41.36
N SER A 2 1.21 0.58 -40.31
CA SER A 2 2.20 -0.50 -40.41
C SER A 2 1.47 -1.78 -40.81
N GLY A 3 2.02 -2.56 -41.74
CA GLY A 3 1.43 -3.85 -42.16
C GLY A 3 1.23 -4.84 -40.99
N LYS A 4 1.82 -4.54 -39.82
CA LYS A 4 1.69 -5.29 -38.56
C LYS A 4 0.41 -4.97 -37.76
N ASP A 5 -0.39 -3.99 -38.18
CA ASP A 5 -1.62 -3.56 -37.49
C ASP A 5 -2.82 -4.47 -37.77
N ARG A 6 -2.67 -5.49 -38.64
CA ARG A 6 -3.73 -6.41 -39.05
C ARG A 6 -3.29 -7.86 -38.87
N ILE A 7 -4.24 -8.70 -38.46
CA ILE A 7 -4.03 -10.14 -38.39
C ILE A 7 -4.10 -10.70 -39.81
N GLU A 8 -3.08 -11.46 -40.20
CA GLU A 8 -3.05 -12.19 -41.46
C GLU A 8 -4.07 -13.33 -41.41
N ILE A 9 -5.26 -13.09 -41.94
CA ILE A 9 -6.32 -14.09 -42.07
C ILE A 9 -6.93 -14.00 -43.47
N PHE A 10 -7.22 -15.15 -44.07
CA PHE A 10 -7.92 -15.20 -45.35
C PHE A 10 -9.34 -14.62 -45.21
N PRO A 11 -9.76 -13.68 -46.07
CA PRO A 11 -11.06 -13.05 -45.96
C PRO A 11 -12.18 -14.04 -46.30
N SER A 12 -12.89 -14.53 -45.28
CA SER A 12 -14.08 -15.37 -45.40
C SER A 12 -15.19 -14.91 -44.45
N PRO A 13 -16.47 -15.27 -44.70
CA PRO A 13 -17.57 -14.92 -43.78
C PRO A 13 -17.33 -15.42 -42.34
N MET A 14 -16.74 -16.62 -42.21
CA MET A 14 -16.36 -17.20 -40.93
C MET A 14 -15.22 -16.43 -40.24
N ALA A 15 -14.23 -15.97 -41.00
CA ALA A 15 -13.16 -15.13 -40.45
C ALA A 15 -13.73 -13.82 -39.86
N GLN A 16 -14.76 -13.23 -40.50
CA GLN A 16 -15.39 -12.01 -40.00
C GLN A 16 -16.10 -12.21 -38.66
N THR A 17 -16.82 -13.33 -38.47
CA THR A 17 -17.49 -13.63 -37.19
C THR A 17 -16.47 -13.85 -36.06
N ILE A 18 -15.38 -14.56 -36.33
CA ILE A 18 -14.27 -14.75 -35.39
C ILE A 18 -13.66 -13.40 -34.99
N MET A 19 -13.36 -12.53 -35.96
CA MET A 19 -12.76 -11.22 -35.68
C MET A 19 -13.70 -10.29 -34.89
N LYS A 20 -15.01 -10.30 -35.17
CA LYS A 20 -16.01 -9.56 -34.37
C LYS A 20 -16.07 -10.06 -32.92
N ALA A 21 -16.05 -11.38 -32.72
CA ALA A 21 -16.03 -11.97 -31.39
C ALA A 21 -14.74 -11.59 -30.61
N ARG A 22 -13.58 -11.67 -31.26
CA ARG A 22 -12.29 -11.26 -30.69
C ARG A 22 -12.29 -9.78 -30.29
N LEU A 23 -12.80 -8.90 -31.16
CA LEU A 23 -12.90 -7.47 -30.89
C LEU A 23 -13.80 -7.20 -29.67
N LYS A 24 -14.97 -7.84 -29.60
CA LYS A 24 -15.87 -7.70 -28.45
C LYS A 24 -15.22 -8.20 -27.15
N GLY A 25 -14.52 -9.33 -27.19
CA GLY A 25 -13.74 -9.86 -26.07
C GLY A 25 -12.60 -8.95 -25.63
N ALA A 26 -11.90 -8.30 -26.57
CA ALA A 26 -10.85 -7.34 -26.26
C ALA A 26 -11.41 -6.05 -25.63
N GLN A 27 -12.57 -5.57 -26.11
CA GLN A 27 -13.25 -4.40 -25.54
C GLN A 27 -13.70 -4.66 -24.10
N THR A 28 -14.32 -5.81 -23.83
CA THR A 28 -14.71 -6.20 -22.48
C THR A 28 -13.49 -6.40 -21.58
N GLY A 29 -12.46 -7.10 -22.07
CA GLY A 29 -11.19 -7.30 -21.37
C GLY A 29 -10.52 -5.98 -20.98
N ARG A 30 -10.45 -5.01 -21.90
CA ARG A 30 -9.92 -3.67 -21.62
C ARG A 30 -10.71 -2.97 -20.51
N ASN A 31 -12.04 -3.02 -20.56
CA ASN A 31 -12.89 -2.39 -19.55
C ASN A 31 -12.69 -3.02 -18.17
N LEU A 32 -12.55 -4.35 -18.09
CA LEU A 32 -12.26 -5.07 -16.86
C LEU A 32 -10.90 -4.68 -16.28
N LEU A 33 -9.86 -4.67 -17.12
CA LEU A 33 -8.51 -4.28 -16.71
C LEU A 33 -8.45 -2.82 -16.27
N LYS A 34 -9.18 -1.93 -16.96
CA LYS A 34 -9.26 -0.52 -16.59
C LYS A 34 -9.90 -0.35 -15.21
N LYS A 35 -11.04 -1.01 -14.95
CA LYS A 35 -11.69 -1.03 -13.63
C LYS A 35 -10.76 -1.57 -12.54
N LYS A 36 -10.01 -2.64 -12.81
CA LYS A 36 -9.00 -3.17 -11.89
C LYS A 36 -7.89 -2.15 -11.59
N SER A 37 -7.36 -1.48 -12.61
CA SER A 37 -6.33 -0.45 -12.43
C SER A 37 -6.82 0.76 -11.63
N ASP A 38 -8.08 1.17 -11.84
CA ASP A 38 -8.67 2.31 -11.13
C ASP A 38 -8.90 1.95 -9.65
N ALA A 39 -9.36 0.73 -9.36
CA ALA A 39 -9.48 0.22 -8.00
C ALA A 39 -8.13 0.15 -7.27
N LEU A 40 -7.08 -0.34 -7.94
CA LEU A 40 -5.72 -0.36 -7.38
C LEU A 40 -5.19 1.04 -7.11
N THR A 41 -5.40 1.98 -8.03
CA THR A 41 -4.98 3.38 -7.86
C THR A 41 -5.71 4.04 -6.68
N LEU A 42 -7.00 3.75 -6.51
CA LEU A 42 -7.78 4.25 -5.38
C LEU A 42 -7.25 3.67 -4.06
N ARG A 43 -7.01 2.36 -3.99
CA ARG A 43 -6.43 1.72 -2.78
C ARG A 43 -5.05 2.24 -2.46
N PHE A 44 -4.20 2.45 -3.47
CA PHE A 44 -2.88 3.04 -3.28
C PHE A 44 -2.99 4.45 -2.66
N ARG A 45 -3.89 5.30 -3.17
CA ARG A 45 -4.14 6.63 -2.58
C ARG A 45 -4.67 6.56 -1.15
N GLN A 46 -5.54 5.60 -0.83
CA GLN A 46 -6.01 5.38 0.54
C GLN A 46 -4.86 5.00 1.48
N ILE A 47 -3.99 4.07 1.06
CA ILE A 47 -2.83 3.64 1.84
C ILE A 47 -1.88 4.82 2.07
N LEU A 48 -1.60 5.62 1.03
CA LEU A 48 -0.76 6.81 1.18
C LEU A 48 -1.31 7.81 2.20
N LYS A 49 -2.64 8.04 2.21
CA LYS A 49 -3.28 8.90 3.22
C LYS A 49 -3.09 8.36 4.63
N LYS A 50 -3.38 7.07 4.84
CA LYS A 50 -3.18 6.40 6.13
C LYS A 50 -1.74 6.53 6.61
N ILE A 51 -0.75 6.32 5.74
CA ILE A 51 0.67 6.45 6.09
C ILE A 51 0.99 7.87 6.55
N ILE A 52 0.49 8.90 5.85
CA ILE A 52 0.75 10.30 6.22
C ILE A 52 0.11 10.62 7.58
N GLU A 53 -1.14 10.20 7.79
CA GLU A 53 -1.86 10.37 9.07
C GLU A 53 -1.10 9.70 10.22
N THR A 54 -0.72 8.43 10.07
CA THR A 54 0.05 7.71 11.08
C THR A 54 1.42 8.34 11.33
N LYS A 55 2.10 8.86 10.29
CA LYS A 55 3.39 9.55 10.45
C LYS A 55 3.26 10.82 11.28
N MET A 56 2.19 11.59 11.09
CA MET A 56 1.92 12.80 11.87
C MET A 56 1.64 12.46 13.34
N LEU A 57 0.77 11.48 13.58
CA LEU A 57 0.46 10.98 14.93
C LEU A 57 1.72 10.44 15.63
N MET A 58 2.56 9.69 14.91
CA MET A 58 3.81 9.17 15.46
C MET A 58 4.76 10.30 15.90
N GLY A 59 4.77 11.44 15.21
CA GLY A 59 5.55 12.61 15.60
C GLY A 59 5.06 13.25 16.91
N GLU A 60 3.75 13.27 17.15
CA GLU A 60 3.17 13.76 18.41
C GLU A 60 3.44 12.82 19.57
N VAL A 61 3.19 11.52 19.38
CA VAL A 61 3.45 10.48 20.38
C VAL A 61 4.93 10.44 20.75
N MET A 62 5.83 10.61 19.78
CA MET A 62 7.28 10.61 20.07
C MET A 62 7.72 11.87 20.82
N ARG A 63 7.05 13.01 20.60
CA ARG A 63 7.30 14.24 21.36
C ARG A 63 6.86 14.08 22.82
N GLU A 64 5.66 13.55 23.04
CA GLU A 64 5.14 13.25 24.38
C GLU A 64 6.04 12.24 25.11
N ALA A 65 6.42 11.15 24.45
CA ALA A 65 7.35 10.16 24.99
C ALA A 65 8.71 10.75 25.35
N ALA A 66 9.22 11.70 24.55
CA ALA A 66 10.47 12.40 24.87
C ALA A 66 10.33 13.31 26.11
N PHE A 67 9.17 13.95 26.30
CA PHE A 67 8.88 14.72 27.52
C PHE A 67 8.75 13.80 28.75
N SER A 68 8.01 12.70 28.66
CA SER A 68 7.92 11.72 29.76
C SER A 68 9.29 11.12 30.12
N LEU A 69 10.14 10.88 29.12
CA LEU A 69 11.53 10.46 29.33
C LEU A 69 12.34 11.54 30.07
N ALA A 70 12.16 12.82 29.72
CA ALA A 70 12.82 13.93 30.41
C ALA A 70 12.36 14.07 31.87
N GLU A 71 11.06 13.93 32.15
CA GLU A 71 10.51 13.93 33.52
C GLU A 71 11.05 12.77 34.36
N ALA A 72 11.09 11.57 33.78
CA ALA A 72 11.73 10.44 34.42
C ALA A 72 13.19 10.76 34.74
N LYS A 73 13.94 11.34 33.78
CA LYS A 73 15.38 11.63 33.96
C LYS A 73 15.61 12.69 35.03
N PHE A 74 14.70 13.66 35.11
CA PHE A 74 14.75 14.68 36.14
C PHE A 74 14.52 14.10 37.54
N THR A 75 13.64 13.12 37.68
CA THR A 75 13.29 12.52 38.99
C THR A 75 14.25 11.42 39.44
N ALA A 76 14.72 10.57 38.52
CA ALA A 76 15.52 9.39 38.85
C ALA A 76 16.97 9.43 38.34
N GLY A 77 17.40 10.51 37.68
CA GLY A 77 18.78 10.69 37.19
C GLY A 77 19.09 9.93 35.89
N ASP A 78 20.35 9.53 35.68
CA ASP A 78 20.78 8.79 34.49
C ASP A 78 20.60 7.26 34.65
N PHE A 79 19.45 6.74 34.23
CA PHE A 79 19.18 5.29 34.13
C PHE A 79 19.32 4.74 32.70
N SER A 80 19.97 5.50 31.83
CA SER A 80 20.28 5.11 30.44
C SER A 80 21.15 3.84 30.39
N THR A 81 22.16 3.73 31.24
CA THR A 81 23.06 2.56 31.35
C THR A 81 22.34 1.27 31.73
N THR A 82 21.26 1.35 32.52
CA THR A 82 20.42 0.20 32.90
C THR A 82 19.39 -0.20 31.83
N CYS A 83 19.02 0.70 30.91
CA CYS A 83 17.99 0.42 29.89
C CYS A 83 18.55 -0.04 28.53
N TYR A 84 19.83 0.20 28.23
CA TYR A 84 20.46 -0.34 27.02
C TYR A 84 20.51 -1.89 26.97
N PRO A 85 20.77 -2.62 28.08
CA PRO A 85 20.77 -4.08 28.03
C PRO A 85 19.36 -4.68 28.09
N THR A 86 18.31 -3.91 28.41
CA THR A 86 16.94 -4.43 28.43
C THR A 86 16.33 -4.35 27.03
N PRO A 87 15.68 -5.41 26.52
CA PRO A 87 15.24 -5.50 25.13
C PRO A 87 13.94 -4.68 24.93
N PHE A 88 14.02 -3.35 25.07
CA PHE A 88 12.90 -2.45 24.77
C PHE A 88 12.57 -2.47 23.27
N THR A 89 13.54 -2.82 22.44
CA THR A 89 13.41 -2.98 20.99
C THR A 89 12.49 -4.14 20.58
N SER A 90 12.38 -5.22 21.37
CA SER A 90 11.49 -6.35 21.03
C SER A 90 10.03 -6.07 21.36
N VAL A 91 9.73 -5.24 22.37
CA VAL A 91 8.35 -4.87 22.72
C VAL A 91 7.77 -3.90 21.69
N LEU A 92 8.57 -2.92 21.23
CA LEU A 92 8.14 -1.95 20.22
C LEU A 92 7.87 -2.60 18.85
N HIS A 93 8.70 -3.56 18.44
CA HIS A 93 8.55 -4.24 17.15
C HIS A 93 7.33 -5.20 17.11
N VAL A 94 6.94 -5.77 18.26
CA VAL A 94 5.77 -6.67 18.38
C VAL A 94 4.46 -5.89 18.57
N LEU A 95 4.48 -4.72 19.21
CA LEU A 95 3.28 -3.87 19.37
C LEU A 95 2.99 -2.94 18.20
N CYS A 96 4.00 -2.51 17.44
CA CYS A 96 3.80 -1.61 16.30
C CYS A 96 3.38 -2.34 15.01
N LEU A 97 3.73 -3.64 14.87
CA LEU A 97 3.31 -4.47 13.73
C LEU A 97 1.78 -4.68 13.63
N PRO A 98 1.04 -5.01 14.72
CA PRO A 98 -0.41 -5.18 14.65
C PRO A 98 -1.14 -3.84 14.46
N SER A 99 -0.61 -2.70 14.92
CA SER A 99 -1.24 -1.39 14.66
C SER A 99 -1.19 -0.97 13.19
N ILE A 100 -0.22 -1.49 12.41
CA ILE A 100 -0.08 -1.22 10.98
C ILE A 100 -0.85 -2.24 10.12
N LEU A 101 -1.03 -3.48 10.59
CA LEU A 101 -1.69 -4.57 9.86
C LEU A 101 -3.12 -4.90 10.34
N GLY A 102 -3.58 -4.34 11.47
CA GLY A 102 -4.74 -4.84 12.22
C GLY A 102 -6.10 -4.17 12.00
N ASN A 103 -6.23 -3.14 11.18
CA ASN A 103 -7.55 -2.59 10.82
C ASN A 103 -8.01 -3.10 9.46
N THR A 104 -8.29 -4.40 9.40
CA THR A 104 -9.19 -5.02 8.42
C THR A 104 -10.31 -5.74 9.16
N SER A 105 -11.32 -4.97 9.54
CA SER A 105 -12.73 -5.39 9.62
C SER A 105 -13.54 -4.33 8.89
#